data_AF-A0A0H2YEW6-F1
#
_entry.id   AF-A0A0H2YEW6-F1
#
_cell.length_a   1.000
_cell.length_b   1.000
_cell.length_c   1.000
_cell.angle_alpha   90.00
_cell.angle_beta   90.00
_cell.angle_gamma   90.00
#
_symmetry.space_group_name_H-M   'P 1'
#
loop_
_entity.id
_entity.type
_entity.pdbx_description
1 polymer ?
#
loop_
_entity_poly.entity_id
_entity_poly.type
_entity_poly.pdbx_seq_one_letter_code
_entity_poly.pdbx_strand_id
1 'polypeptide(L)'
;MNSKLYKLIFCRRLGCLIAVGEFTRSYGRAFSSKGGQAGNNQRRAVGILSRLAMMTGLALGIFPLLVLAHPVLPVNGHVVIGQGMLDQQSSTLTVTQQTDKLAINWDSFDIAHGHSVIYAQPGSQSIALNQVQGQSASQIYGRLQANGQVFLLNPRGILFGKEAQVNVGGLVASTKYMSNPEFLSGDYRLIGGESEGNIINQANLRSAPGGYIALVGNRIDNQRSGSITTPQGNTVLAVGHSVTLNLDHGNLLGVQIQGETVAALIQNGGLIQADGGVIQLTAKGKDMLMDTVIDNTGILQAKGLSAKNGAIYLDGGGEGVVSQMGTIDVNNQQGRGGRAVVEGKRIYLNKNSNIKAKGTAGGGTVLVGGGAGKAKIIRSEMPRLW
;
A
#
# COMPACT_ATOMS: atom_id res chain seq x y z
N MET A 1 -13.11 -45.96 -9.49
CA MET A 1 -11.91 -46.27 -8.68
C MET A 1 -11.85 -45.25 -7.55
N ASN A 2 -11.89 -45.74 -6.30
CA ASN A 2 -12.04 -44.99 -5.05
C ASN A 2 -10.80 -44.15 -4.70
N SER A 3 -10.97 -42.91 -4.21
CA SER A 3 -9.88 -42.19 -3.52
C SER A 3 -10.36 -41.11 -2.51
N LYS A 4 -11.35 -41.42 -1.68
CA LYS A 4 -11.70 -40.59 -0.49
C LYS A 4 -11.85 -41.41 0.79
N LEU A 5 -10.81 -42.15 1.17
CA LEU A 5 -10.78 -42.88 2.45
C LEU A 5 -9.63 -42.34 3.32
N TYR A 6 -9.90 -41.21 3.99
CA TYR A 6 -9.06 -40.71 5.08
C TYR A 6 -9.94 -40.41 6.29
N LYS A 7 -9.34 -40.48 7.48
CA LYS A 7 -9.96 -40.02 8.73
C LYS A 7 -9.08 -39.01 9.42
N LEU A 8 -9.68 -38.11 10.18
CA LEU A 8 -8.95 -37.11 10.96
C LEU A 8 -8.67 -37.64 12.38
N ILE A 9 -7.41 -37.56 12.81
CA ILE A 9 -7.00 -37.86 14.19
C ILE A 9 -6.33 -36.61 14.78
N PHE A 10 -6.65 -36.29 16.04
CA PHE A 10 -6.02 -35.17 16.74
C PHE A 10 -4.63 -35.56 17.25
N CYS A 11 -3.59 -34.86 16.80
CA CYS A 11 -2.20 -35.10 17.21
C CYS A 11 -1.81 -34.19 18.37
N ARG A 12 -1.63 -34.75 19.58
CA ARG A 12 -1.28 -33.98 20.79
C ARG A 12 0.08 -33.30 20.72
N ARG A 13 1.04 -33.84 19.96
CA ARG A 13 2.36 -33.21 19.77
C ARG A 13 2.28 -31.96 18.89
N LEU A 14 1.33 -31.92 17.95
CA LEU A 14 1.19 -30.83 16.97
C LEU A 14 0.04 -29.88 17.30
N GLY A 15 -0.85 -30.23 18.23
CA GLY A 15 -1.99 -29.39 18.61
C GLY A 15 -3.08 -29.26 17.54
N CYS A 16 -3.10 -30.11 16.51
CA CYS A 16 -4.03 -30.00 15.38
C CYS A 16 -4.58 -31.37 14.90
N LEU A 17 -5.61 -31.34 14.06
CA LEU A 17 -6.16 -32.50 13.37
C LEU A 17 -5.31 -32.84 12.14
N ILE A 18 -4.92 -34.10 11.99
CA ILE A 18 -4.16 -34.61 10.85
C ILE A 18 -4.97 -35.67 10.11
N ALA A 19 -4.88 -35.71 8.78
CA ALA A 19 -5.48 -36.76 7.96
C ALA A 19 -4.60 -38.02 7.97
N VAL A 20 -5.19 -39.17 8.26
CA VAL A 20 -4.52 -40.48 8.25
C VAL A 20 -5.34 -41.49 7.47
N GLY A 21 -4.68 -42.56 6.98
CA GLY A 21 -5.35 -43.67 6.33
C GLY A 21 -6.35 -44.38 7.26
N GLU A 22 -7.46 -44.88 6.72
CA GLU A 22 -8.60 -45.41 7.49
C GLU A 22 -8.23 -46.54 8.47
N PHE A 23 -7.23 -47.35 8.14
CA PHE A 23 -6.75 -48.49 8.93
C PHE A 23 -5.88 -48.10 10.13
N THR A 24 -5.57 -46.81 10.31
CA THR A 24 -4.73 -46.35 11.43
C THR A 24 -5.49 -46.49 12.75
N ARG A 25 -5.11 -47.43 13.62
CA ARG A 25 -5.79 -47.62 14.92
C ARG A 25 -5.49 -46.45 15.86
N SER A 26 -6.54 -45.79 16.38
CA SER A 26 -6.37 -44.81 17.47
C SER A 26 -6.19 -45.55 18.79
N TYR A 27 -5.12 -45.29 19.51
CA TYR A 27 -4.98 -45.79 20.88
C TYR A 27 -6.04 -45.16 21.78
N GLY A 28 -6.88 -46.00 22.36
CA GLY A 28 -7.98 -45.63 23.24
C GLY A 28 -7.52 -44.99 24.54
N ARG A 29 -8.44 -44.23 25.15
CA ARG A 29 -8.30 -43.58 26.45
C ARG A 29 -8.10 -44.62 27.56
N ALA A 30 -7.21 -44.34 28.51
CA ALA A 30 -7.32 -44.85 29.87
C ALA A 30 -7.01 -43.73 30.88
N PHE A 31 -7.89 -43.64 31.87
CA PHE A 31 -7.95 -42.69 32.97
C PHE A 31 -7.02 -43.10 34.13
N SER A 32 -6.44 -42.09 34.78
CA SER A 32 -6.23 -41.90 36.24
C SER A 32 -5.85 -43.04 37.21
N SER A 33 -4.71 -42.80 37.88
CA SER A 33 -4.44 -42.79 39.34
C SER A 33 -4.44 -44.05 40.24
N LYS A 34 -3.43 -44.00 41.12
CA LYS A 34 -3.24 -44.56 42.49
C LYS A 34 -2.68 -45.99 42.63
N GLY A 35 -1.52 -46.02 43.29
CA GLY A 35 -1.28 -46.86 44.47
C GLY A 35 -0.40 -48.11 44.24
N GLY A 36 0.55 -48.32 45.16
CA GLY A 36 1.04 -49.67 45.47
C GLY A 36 2.55 -49.86 45.43
N GLN A 37 3.11 -50.07 46.62
CA GLN A 37 4.51 -50.36 46.94
C GLN A 37 5.09 -51.66 46.34
N ALA A 38 6.43 -51.64 46.27
CA ALA A 38 7.41 -52.67 46.67
C ALA A 38 7.33 -54.11 46.12
N GLY A 39 8.47 -54.60 45.62
CA GLY A 39 8.72 -56.01 45.35
C GLY A 39 10.12 -56.25 44.81
N ASN A 40 11.02 -56.67 45.69
CA ASN A 40 12.42 -56.98 45.43
C ASN A 40 12.57 -58.39 44.81
N ASN A 41 13.48 -58.57 43.84
CA ASN A 41 14.45 -59.69 43.69
C ASN A 41 14.73 -60.14 42.25
N GLN A 42 16.02 -59.99 41.91
CA GLN A 42 16.92 -60.93 41.22
C GLN A 42 16.53 -61.56 39.88
N ARG A 43 17.35 -61.31 38.84
CA ARG A 43 18.44 -62.23 38.43
C ARG A 43 19.22 -61.68 37.21
N ARG A 44 20.54 -61.58 37.42
CA ARG A 44 21.69 -61.73 36.50
C ARG A 44 21.42 -61.75 34.98
N ALA A 45 22.09 -60.87 34.26
CA ALA A 45 23.12 -61.25 33.28
C ALA A 45 24.04 -60.06 33.00
N VAL A 46 25.32 -60.23 33.33
CA VAL A 46 26.43 -59.33 33.03
C VAL A 46 26.80 -59.52 31.57
N GLY A 47 26.82 -58.44 30.80
CA GLY A 47 27.40 -58.36 29.46
C GLY A 47 28.18 -57.07 29.34
N ILE A 48 29.48 -57.16 29.54
CA ILE A 48 30.49 -56.10 29.41
C ILE A 48 30.55 -55.66 27.96
N LEU A 49 30.43 -54.36 27.67
CA LEU A 49 31.14 -53.69 26.57
C LEU A 49 31.36 -52.21 26.94
N SER A 50 32.61 -51.97 27.37
CA SER A 50 33.48 -50.84 27.02
C SER A 50 32.92 -49.42 26.88
N ARG A 51 33.29 -48.64 27.90
CA ARG A 51 33.61 -47.19 27.93
C ARG A 51 34.00 -46.56 26.58
N LEU A 52 33.17 -45.64 26.08
CA LEU A 52 33.59 -44.32 25.55
C LEU A 52 32.37 -43.41 25.32
N ALA A 53 31.71 -42.96 26.40
CA ALA A 53 30.74 -41.86 26.30
C ALA A 53 31.50 -40.55 26.59
N MET A 54 32.03 -39.97 25.51
CA MET A 54 32.62 -38.65 25.49
C MET A 54 31.53 -37.64 25.92
N MET A 55 31.80 -36.90 27.00
CA MET A 55 31.00 -35.75 27.41
C MET A 55 31.00 -34.71 26.28
N THR A 56 29.91 -34.64 25.51
CA THR A 56 29.54 -33.43 24.77
C THR A 56 28.41 -32.77 25.53
N GLY A 57 28.79 -31.91 26.47
CA GLY A 57 27.87 -31.00 27.14
C GLY A 57 27.19 -30.12 26.10
N LEU A 58 25.90 -30.34 25.92
CA LEU A 58 25.04 -29.51 25.08
C LEU A 58 24.83 -28.17 25.79
N ALA A 59 25.78 -27.24 25.61
CA ALA A 59 25.57 -25.85 25.93
C ALA A 59 24.53 -25.30 24.93
N LEU A 60 23.25 -25.37 25.31
CA LEU A 60 22.18 -24.60 24.69
C LEU A 60 22.42 -23.12 25.03
N GLY A 61 23.34 -22.51 24.27
CA GLY A 61 23.52 -21.08 24.24
C GLY A 61 22.22 -20.42 23.84
N ILE A 62 21.68 -19.61 24.75
CA ILE A 62 20.60 -18.67 24.50
C ILE A 62 21.18 -17.66 23.51
N PHE A 63 21.07 -17.91 22.21
CA PHE A 63 21.29 -16.86 21.22
C PHE A 63 20.14 -15.87 21.41
N PRO A 64 20.38 -14.63 21.86
CA PRO A 64 19.35 -13.63 21.82
C PRO A 64 18.95 -13.49 20.35
N LEU A 65 17.67 -13.70 20.05
CA LEU A 65 17.08 -13.22 18.81
C LEU A 65 17.33 -11.71 18.79
N LEU A 66 18.35 -11.28 18.05
CA LEU A 66 18.55 -9.88 17.70
C LEU A 66 17.34 -9.49 16.85
N VAL A 67 16.28 -9.03 17.52
CA VAL A 67 15.28 -8.19 16.87
C VAL A 67 16.04 -6.93 16.48
N LEU A 68 16.46 -6.85 15.22
CA LEU A 68 16.99 -5.61 14.66
C LEU A 68 15.87 -4.58 14.81
N ALA A 69 16.03 -3.69 15.79
CA ALA A 69 15.13 -2.58 15.95
C ALA A 69 15.18 -1.75 14.67
N HIS A 70 14.01 -1.48 14.08
CA HIS A 70 13.93 -0.52 12.98
C HIS A 70 14.46 0.83 13.48
N PRO A 71 15.20 1.57 12.66
CA PRO A 71 15.69 2.88 13.06
C PRO A 71 14.49 3.82 13.32
N VAL A 72 14.67 4.76 14.25
CA VAL A 72 13.59 5.66 14.68
C VAL A 72 13.41 6.88 13.77
N LEU A 73 14.44 7.21 13.00
CA LEU A 73 14.51 8.29 12.01
C LEU A 73 15.32 7.78 10.79
N PRO A 74 15.28 8.46 9.63
CA PRO A 74 16.09 8.09 8.46
C PRO A 74 17.59 8.05 8.77
N VAL A 75 18.32 7.13 8.16
CA VAL A 75 19.74 6.84 8.50
C VAL A 75 20.64 6.99 7.28
N ASN A 76 21.84 7.54 7.51
CA ASN A 76 22.91 7.71 6.51
C ASN A 76 22.47 8.50 5.26
N GLY A 77 21.81 9.63 5.47
CA GLY A 77 21.41 10.53 4.40
C GLY A 77 22.60 11.18 3.71
N HIS A 78 22.73 10.99 2.40
CA HIS A 78 23.77 11.60 1.57
C HIS A 78 23.14 12.42 0.44
N VAL A 79 23.35 13.75 0.47
CA VAL A 79 22.87 14.65 -0.58
C VAL A 79 23.66 14.40 -1.87
N VAL A 80 22.95 14.07 -2.97
CA VAL A 80 23.53 13.78 -4.29
C VAL A 80 23.14 14.78 -5.37
N ILE A 81 22.07 15.56 -5.17
CA ILE A 81 21.68 16.69 -6.03
C ILE A 81 21.28 17.84 -5.13
N GLY A 82 21.66 19.06 -5.52
CA GLY A 82 21.24 20.29 -4.86
C GLY A 82 22.04 20.58 -3.60
N GLN A 83 21.53 21.52 -2.80
CA GLN A 83 22.12 21.93 -1.54
C GLN A 83 21.08 21.85 -0.42
N GLY A 84 21.48 21.28 0.70
CA GLY A 84 20.64 21.19 1.89
C GLY A 84 21.43 20.68 3.08
N MET A 85 20.91 20.96 4.27
CA MET A 85 21.47 20.52 5.55
C MET A 85 20.52 19.54 6.23
N LEU A 86 21.07 18.46 6.78
CA LEU A 86 20.34 17.46 7.55
C LEU A 86 20.71 17.65 9.01
N ASP A 87 19.76 18.12 9.83
CA ASP A 87 19.94 18.35 11.26
C ASP A 87 19.03 17.43 12.06
N GLN A 88 19.62 16.49 12.80
CA GLN A 88 18.88 15.56 13.64
C GLN A 88 19.01 15.96 15.11
N GLN A 89 17.89 16.35 15.71
CA GLN A 89 17.80 16.73 17.12
C GLN A 89 16.76 15.87 17.83
N SER A 90 17.21 15.06 18.79
CA SER A 90 16.36 14.19 19.61
C SER A 90 15.41 13.33 18.77
N SER A 91 14.14 13.72 18.69
CA SER A 91 13.08 13.00 17.97
C SER A 91 12.77 13.55 16.57
N THR A 92 13.49 14.57 16.11
CA THR A 92 13.18 15.25 14.85
C THR A 92 14.40 15.34 13.94
N LEU A 93 14.23 14.97 12.68
CA LEU A 93 15.14 15.27 11.58
C LEU A 93 14.58 16.45 10.79
N THR A 94 15.32 17.55 10.72
CA THR A 94 15.01 18.70 9.88
C THR A 94 15.94 18.70 8.66
N VAL A 95 15.34 18.72 7.48
CA VAL A 95 16.04 18.88 6.20
C VAL A 95 15.81 20.30 5.70
N THR A 96 16.83 21.14 5.84
CA THR A 96 16.80 22.52 5.35
C THR A 96 17.34 22.53 3.92
N GLN A 97 16.43 22.54 2.95
CA GLN A 97 16.73 22.56 1.52
C GLN A 97 16.98 24.00 1.05
N GLN A 98 18.03 24.20 0.23
CA GLN A 98 18.45 25.52 -0.27
C GLN A 98 18.22 25.70 -1.76
N THR A 99 18.15 24.60 -2.54
CA THR A 99 17.89 24.61 -3.98
C THR A 99 16.49 24.09 -4.29
N ASP A 100 15.92 24.41 -5.46
CA ASP A 100 14.57 23.94 -5.83
C ASP A 100 14.46 22.41 -5.97
N LYS A 101 15.54 21.74 -6.34
CA LYS A 101 15.63 20.28 -6.36
C LYS A 101 16.73 19.85 -5.39
N LEU A 102 16.39 18.89 -4.53
CA LEU A 102 17.32 18.22 -3.61
C LEU A 102 17.09 16.72 -3.78
N ALA A 103 18.15 15.94 -3.97
CA ALA A 103 18.07 14.48 -3.92
C ALA A 103 18.99 13.94 -2.84
N ILE A 104 18.48 13.01 -2.05
CA ILE A 104 19.15 12.40 -0.91
C ILE A 104 19.03 10.89 -1.03
N ASN A 105 20.18 10.21 -1.01
CA ASN A 105 20.24 8.76 -0.85
C ASN A 105 20.21 8.42 0.64
N TRP A 106 19.46 7.38 0.99
CA TRP A 106 19.30 6.90 2.36
C TRP A 106 19.54 5.40 2.42
N ASP A 107 20.19 4.93 3.49
CA ASP A 107 20.24 3.49 3.77
C ASP A 107 18.87 2.99 4.24
N SER A 108 18.18 3.80 5.04
CA SER A 108 16.81 3.55 5.48
C SER A 108 16.07 4.86 5.67
N PHE A 109 14.75 4.82 5.48
CA PHE A 109 13.88 5.96 5.69
C PHE A 109 12.67 5.50 6.49
N ASP A 110 12.79 5.60 7.80
CA ASP A 110 11.78 5.22 8.78
C ASP A 110 11.47 6.43 9.66
N ILE A 111 10.24 6.51 10.18
CA ILE A 111 9.85 7.54 11.15
C ILE A 111 9.03 6.86 12.23
N ALA A 112 9.60 6.63 13.40
CA ALA A 112 8.91 5.96 14.50
C ALA A 112 7.81 6.85 15.13
N HIS A 113 6.93 6.25 15.92
CA HIS A 113 5.95 7.00 16.72
C HIS A 113 6.65 8.07 17.58
N GLY A 114 6.05 9.25 17.67
CA GLY A 114 6.62 10.39 18.40
C GLY A 114 7.79 11.10 17.70
N HIS A 115 8.24 10.61 16.54
CA HIS A 115 9.33 11.21 15.76
C HIS A 115 8.79 11.96 14.55
N SER A 116 9.58 12.92 14.06
CA SER A 116 9.20 13.76 12.91
C SER A 116 10.34 13.92 11.91
N VAL A 117 10.01 13.94 10.62
CA VAL A 117 10.89 14.44 9.56
C VAL A 117 10.24 15.69 8.97
N ILE A 118 10.98 16.79 8.93
CA ILE A 118 10.50 18.10 8.47
C ILE A 118 11.38 18.57 7.31
N TYR A 119 10.78 18.84 6.16
CA TYR A 119 11.45 19.50 5.04
C TYR A 119 11.10 20.98 5.05
N ALA A 120 12.12 21.82 5.28
CA ALA A 120 12.04 23.27 5.11
C ALA A 120 12.66 23.62 3.75
N GLN A 121 11.81 23.87 2.77
CA GLN A 121 12.17 24.03 1.36
C GLN A 121 12.01 25.49 0.89
N PRO A 122 12.69 25.92 -0.19
CA PRO A 122 12.61 27.30 -0.68
C PRO A 122 11.18 27.76 -0.99
N GLY A 123 10.34 26.87 -1.53
CA GLY A 123 8.92 27.16 -1.78
C GLY A 123 8.09 25.90 -1.99
N SER A 124 6.80 26.11 -2.25
CA SER A 124 5.84 25.01 -2.47
C SER A 124 6.17 24.15 -3.71
N GLN A 125 6.92 24.72 -4.65
CA GLN A 125 7.31 24.07 -5.90
C GLN A 125 8.62 23.29 -5.80
N SER A 126 9.37 23.47 -4.72
CA SER A 126 10.64 22.76 -4.52
C SER A 126 10.37 21.30 -4.19
N ILE A 127 11.23 20.40 -4.68
CA ILE A 127 11.10 18.95 -4.52
C ILE A 127 12.31 18.40 -3.76
N ALA A 128 12.02 17.63 -2.71
CA ALA A 128 13.00 16.79 -2.01
C ALA A 128 12.78 15.32 -2.41
N LEU A 129 13.71 14.79 -3.21
CA LEU A 129 13.75 13.39 -3.61
C LEU A 129 14.54 12.57 -2.58
N ASN A 130 13.89 11.55 -2.00
CA ASN A 130 14.47 10.62 -1.05
C ASN A 130 14.49 9.23 -1.68
N GLN A 131 15.68 8.69 -1.87
CA GLN A 131 15.90 7.40 -2.49
C GLN A 131 16.48 6.43 -1.46
N VAL A 132 15.71 5.40 -1.12
CA VAL A 132 16.16 4.36 -0.18
C VAL A 132 16.90 3.27 -0.95
N GLN A 133 18.15 3.04 -0.56
CA GLN A 133 19.06 2.06 -1.20
C GLN A 133 19.21 0.78 -0.38
N GLY A 134 18.79 0.78 0.89
CA GLY A 134 18.83 -0.39 1.75
C GLY A 134 17.83 -1.47 1.38
N GLN A 135 17.87 -2.55 2.15
CA GLN A 135 17.10 -3.78 1.88
C GLN A 135 15.76 -3.85 2.62
N SER A 136 15.41 -2.82 3.40
CA SER A 136 14.18 -2.76 4.19
C SER A 136 13.15 -1.81 3.60
N ALA A 137 11.87 -2.17 3.74
CA ALA A 137 10.76 -1.27 3.45
C ALA A 137 10.75 -0.08 4.42
N SER A 138 10.29 1.08 3.94
CA SER A 138 10.11 2.27 4.78
C SER A 138 8.90 2.11 5.70
N GLN A 139 9.07 2.36 6.99
CA GLN A 139 8.01 2.34 7.99
C GLN A 139 7.79 3.73 8.58
N ILE A 140 6.65 4.32 8.24
CA ILE A 140 6.27 5.68 8.63
C ILE A 140 5.15 5.59 9.66
N TYR A 141 5.49 5.66 10.94
CA TYR A 141 4.56 5.70 12.08
C TYR A 141 4.44 7.10 12.70
N GLY A 142 5.44 7.97 12.47
CA GLY A 142 5.49 9.33 12.99
C GLY A 142 4.96 10.37 12.02
N ARG A 143 5.57 11.56 12.04
CA ARG A 143 5.15 12.72 11.23
C ARG A 143 6.12 12.99 10.08
N LEU A 144 5.58 13.20 8.88
CA LEU A 144 6.33 13.73 7.74
C LEU A 144 5.70 15.06 7.34
N GLN A 145 6.48 16.14 7.41
CA GLN A 145 6.00 17.50 7.15
C GLN A 145 6.85 18.18 6.09
N ALA A 146 6.23 18.91 5.17
CA ALA A 146 6.93 19.73 4.19
C ALA A 146 6.09 20.91 3.73
N ASN A 147 6.73 22.07 3.51
CA ASN A 147 6.08 23.20 2.84
C ASN A 147 6.03 23.04 1.31
N GLY A 148 6.94 22.24 0.74
CA GLY A 148 6.97 21.88 -0.68
C GLY A 148 6.68 20.40 -0.92
N GLN A 149 7.30 19.81 -1.92
CA GLN A 149 7.04 18.45 -2.36
C GLN A 149 8.08 17.46 -1.85
N VAL A 150 7.62 16.27 -1.46
CA VAL A 150 8.46 15.16 -1.00
C VAL A 150 8.24 13.95 -1.89
N PHE A 151 9.30 13.44 -2.50
CA PHE A 151 9.28 12.17 -3.21
C PHE A 151 10.01 11.15 -2.33
N LEU A 152 9.37 10.02 -2.05
CA LEU A 152 9.93 8.89 -1.31
C LEU A 152 9.91 7.67 -2.21
N LEU A 153 11.08 7.26 -2.68
CA LEU A 153 11.27 6.08 -3.52
C LEU A 153 11.93 4.98 -2.69
N ASN A 154 11.23 3.88 -2.48
CA ASN A 154 11.78 2.69 -1.83
C ASN A 154 11.30 1.42 -2.52
N PRO A 155 12.16 0.76 -3.33
CA PRO A 155 11.82 -0.49 -4.02
C PRO A 155 11.40 -1.63 -3.11
N ARG A 156 11.77 -1.60 -1.82
CA ARG A 156 11.42 -2.64 -0.85
C ARG A 156 10.01 -2.49 -0.27
N GLY A 157 9.34 -1.37 -0.51
CA GLY A 157 7.99 -1.09 -0.01
C GLY A 157 7.93 0.13 0.88
N ILE A 158 6.70 0.63 1.09
CA ILE A 158 6.42 1.78 1.95
C ILE A 158 5.15 1.48 2.75
N LEU A 159 5.25 1.52 4.08
CA LEU A 159 4.13 1.43 5.01
C LEU A 159 3.94 2.80 5.68
N PHE A 160 2.78 3.41 5.46
CA PHE A 160 2.28 4.47 6.32
C PHE A 160 1.42 3.84 7.40
N GLY A 161 1.99 3.65 8.59
CA GLY A 161 1.37 2.98 9.71
C GLY A 161 0.24 3.80 10.33
N LYS A 162 -0.63 3.12 11.10
CA LYS A 162 -1.72 3.78 11.83
C LYS A 162 -1.18 4.96 12.66
N GLU A 163 -1.98 6.01 12.74
CA GLU A 163 -1.68 7.27 13.45
C GLU A 163 -0.56 8.13 12.85
N ALA A 164 0.15 7.66 11.83
CA ALA A 164 1.10 8.51 11.11
C ALA A 164 0.38 9.68 10.45
N GLN A 165 1.09 10.80 10.35
CA GLN A 165 0.57 12.03 9.74
C GLN A 165 1.56 12.53 8.70
N VAL A 166 1.14 12.52 7.44
CA VAL A 166 1.91 13.09 6.34
C VAL A 166 1.20 14.37 5.88
N ASN A 167 1.86 15.52 6.02
CA ASN A 167 1.34 16.83 5.62
C ASN A 167 2.38 17.54 4.76
N VAL A 168 2.16 17.58 3.44
CA VAL A 168 3.15 18.09 2.48
C VAL A 168 2.49 18.99 1.43
N GLY A 169 3.27 19.78 0.68
CA GLY A 169 2.78 20.47 -0.52
C GLY A 169 2.38 19.48 -1.63
N GLY A 170 3.17 18.42 -1.82
CA GLY A 170 2.83 17.28 -2.65
C GLY A 170 3.64 16.03 -2.28
N LEU A 171 3.08 14.85 -2.52
CA LEU A 171 3.72 13.57 -2.21
C LEU A 171 3.82 12.71 -3.47
N VAL A 172 5.00 12.16 -3.72
CA VAL A 172 5.17 10.94 -4.52
C VAL A 172 5.72 9.87 -3.61
N ALA A 173 5.00 8.78 -3.41
CA ALA A 173 5.52 7.60 -2.73
C ALA A 173 5.53 6.44 -3.71
N SER A 174 6.69 5.82 -3.92
CA SER A 174 6.87 4.87 -4.99
C SER A 174 7.76 3.69 -4.63
N THR A 175 7.42 2.50 -5.14
CA THR A 175 8.32 1.33 -5.14
C THR A 175 9.19 1.26 -6.38
N LYS A 176 9.06 2.23 -7.27
CA LYS A 176 9.82 2.33 -8.51
C LYS A 176 11.01 3.24 -8.34
N TYR A 177 11.99 3.05 -9.20
CA TYR A 177 13.19 3.85 -9.26
C TYR A 177 13.04 5.00 -10.28
N MET A 178 13.72 6.10 -10.02
CA MET A 178 13.93 7.20 -10.97
C MET A 178 15.39 7.62 -10.84
N SER A 179 16.04 7.90 -11.97
CA SER A 179 17.44 8.30 -11.96
C SER A 179 17.65 9.78 -11.62
N ASN A 180 18.84 10.11 -11.13
CA ASN A 180 19.26 11.47 -10.85
C ASN A 180 19.17 12.41 -12.07
N PRO A 181 19.62 12.02 -13.28
CA PRO A 181 19.45 12.83 -14.48
C PRO A 181 18.00 13.10 -14.85
N GLU A 182 17.12 12.10 -14.75
CA GLU A 182 15.67 12.22 -14.98
C GLU A 182 15.03 13.21 -13.99
N PHE A 183 15.37 13.06 -12.70
CA PHE A 183 14.91 14.00 -11.67
C PHE A 183 15.37 15.43 -11.95
N LEU A 184 16.63 15.62 -12.35
CA LEU A 184 17.20 16.94 -12.62
C LEU A 184 16.56 17.60 -13.86
N SER A 185 16.34 16.84 -14.93
CA SER A 185 15.70 17.33 -16.16
C SER A 185 14.19 17.56 -16.03
N GLY A 186 13.56 17.04 -14.96
CA GLY A 186 12.12 17.10 -14.77
C GLY A 186 11.35 16.03 -15.53
N ASP A 187 12.04 15.03 -16.07
CA ASP A 187 11.42 13.81 -16.60
C ASP A 187 11.13 12.85 -15.44
N TYR A 188 9.98 12.97 -14.81
CA TYR A 188 9.62 12.17 -13.63
C TYR A 188 9.13 10.77 -14.01
N ARG A 189 9.98 10.02 -14.71
CA ARG A 189 9.72 8.64 -15.12
C ARG A 189 10.15 7.67 -14.02
N LEU A 190 9.19 6.91 -13.52
CA LEU A 190 9.34 5.90 -12.48
C LEU A 190 9.31 4.50 -13.12
N ILE A 191 10.40 3.76 -13.00
CA ILE A 191 10.61 2.45 -13.63
C ILE A 191 10.63 1.35 -12.57
N GLY A 192 9.84 0.30 -12.78
CA GLY A 192 9.79 -0.88 -11.93
C GLY A 192 11.02 -1.79 -12.09
N GLY A 193 11.47 -2.36 -10.98
CA GLY A 193 12.50 -3.40 -10.97
C GLY A 193 11.90 -4.80 -11.10
N GLU A 194 12.76 -5.83 -10.98
CA GLU A 194 12.33 -7.24 -11.03
C GLU A 194 11.45 -7.65 -9.83
N SER A 195 11.71 -7.06 -8.67
CA SER A 195 10.95 -7.26 -7.44
C SER A 195 10.73 -5.92 -6.76
N GLU A 196 9.47 -5.65 -6.45
CA GLU A 196 9.02 -4.44 -5.78
C GLU A 196 8.16 -4.83 -4.58
N GLY A 197 8.31 -4.08 -3.47
CA GLY A 197 7.42 -4.18 -2.33
C GLY A 197 6.04 -3.60 -2.60
N ASN A 198 5.24 -3.52 -1.53
CA ASN A 198 3.90 -2.93 -1.57
C ASN A 198 3.93 -1.51 -1.01
N ILE A 199 2.96 -0.69 -1.42
CA ILE A 199 2.62 0.55 -0.74
C ILE A 199 1.35 0.30 0.06
N ILE A 200 1.42 0.46 1.38
CA ILE A 200 0.30 0.26 2.29
C ILE A 200 0.05 1.57 3.04
N ASN A 201 -1.15 2.11 2.93
CA ASN A 201 -1.58 3.27 3.71
C ASN A 201 -2.62 2.87 4.77
N GLN A 202 -2.25 3.07 6.03
CA GLN A 202 -3.12 2.95 7.21
C GLN A 202 -3.31 4.30 7.92
N ALA A 203 -2.74 5.36 7.36
CA ALA A 203 -2.50 6.66 7.98
C ALA A 203 -3.30 7.79 7.33
N ASN A 204 -3.09 9.02 7.82
CA ASN A 204 -3.57 10.22 7.15
C ASN A 204 -2.47 10.81 6.26
N LEU A 205 -2.69 10.78 4.95
CA LEU A 205 -1.86 11.44 3.95
C LEU A 205 -2.61 12.68 3.44
N ARG A 206 -2.02 13.86 3.60
CA ARG A 206 -2.64 15.13 3.24
C ARG A 206 -1.70 16.02 2.45
N SER A 207 -2.19 16.57 1.35
CA SER A 207 -1.52 17.65 0.63
C SER A 207 -2.04 19.02 1.07
N ALA A 208 -1.25 20.06 0.80
CA ALA A 208 -1.75 21.43 0.76
C ALA A 208 -2.87 21.57 -0.30
N PRO A 209 -3.77 22.56 -0.17
CA PRO A 209 -4.75 22.86 -1.20
C PRO A 209 -4.09 23.09 -2.57
N GLY A 210 -4.64 22.46 -3.62
CA GLY A 210 -4.07 22.48 -4.97
C GLY A 210 -2.89 21.51 -5.19
N GLY A 211 -2.34 20.94 -4.12
CA GLY A 211 -1.26 19.95 -4.18
C GLY A 211 -1.70 18.57 -4.68
N TYR A 212 -0.85 17.56 -4.50
CA TYR A 212 -1.16 16.21 -4.96
C TYR A 212 -0.57 15.10 -4.09
N ILE A 213 -1.14 13.90 -4.21
CA ILE A 213 -0.58 12.66 -3.66
C ILE A 213 -0.59 11.61 -4.77
N ALA A 214 0.58 11.11 -5.14
CA ALA A 214 0.77 10.04 -6.11
C ALA A 214 1.39 8.82 -5.41
N LEU A 215 0.67 7.70 -5.35
CA LEU A 215 1.21 6.41 -4.95
C LEU A 215 1.46 5.57 -6.20
N VAL A 216 2.69 5.11 -6.40
CA VAL A 216 3.11 4.45 -7.64
C VAL A 216 3.84 3.14 -7.35
N GLY A 217 3.34 2.01 -7.84
CA GLY A 217 3.99 0.72 -7.55
C GLY A 217 3.37 -0.44 -8.30
N ASN A 218 3.58 -1.67 -7.82
CA ASN A 218 2.89 -2.85 -8.36
C ASN A 218 1.62 -3.19 -7.57
N ARG A 219 1.65 -2.97 -6.26
CA ARG A 219 0.54 -3.21 -5.35
C ARG A 219 0.38 -2.05 -4.38
N ILE A 220 -0.81 -1.44 -4.38
CA ILE A 220 -1.14 -0.30 -3.54
C ILE A 220 -2.41 -0.65 -2.75
N ASP A 221 -2.35 -0.52 -1.42
CA ASP A 221 -3.47 -0.80 -0.51
C ASP A 221 -3.72 0.40 0.40
N ASN A 222 -4.76 1.17 0.11
CA ASN A 222 -5.31 2.15 1.05
C ASN A 222 -6.32 1.45 1.96
N GLN A 223 -5.85 1.03 3.14
CA GLN A 223 -6.63 0.24 4.08
C GLN A 223 -7.79 1.02 4.68
N ARG A 224 -8.69 0.32 5.38
CA ARG A 224 -9.88 0.93 5.98
C ARG A 224 -9.59 2.11 6.91
N SER A 225 -8.45 2.11 7.60
CA SER A 225 -8.01 3.23 8.45
C SER A 225 -7.28 4.34 7.68
N GLY A 226 -6.87 4.06 6.43
CA GLY A 226 -6.16 4.99 5.57
C GLY A 226 -7.07 6.10 5.05
N SER A 227 -6.54 7.32 5.05
CA SER A 227 -7.15 8.49 4.44
C SER A 227 -6.13 9.21 3.57
N ILE A 228 -6.53 9.58 2.36
CA ILE A 228 -5.76 10.41 1.44
C ILE A 228 -6.61 11.65 1.14
N THR A 229 -6.10 12.86 1.45
CA THR A 229 -6.84 14.11 1.31
C THR A 229 -6.04 15.14 0.50
N THR A 230 -6.53 15.52 -0.67
CA THR A 230 -5.90 16.52 -1.57
C THR A 230 -6.92 17.61 -1.97
N PRO A 231 -7.25 18.56 -1.08
CA PRO A 231 -8.27 19.58 -1.35
C PRO A 231 -7.90 20.39 -2.60
N GLN A 232 -8.83 20.57 -3.53
CA GLN A 232 -8.65 21.27 -4.82
C GLN A 232 -7.51 20.72 -5.70
N GLY A 233 -6.91 19.60 -5.30
CA GLY A 233 -5.71 19.00 -5.88
C GLY A 233 -5.98 17.64 -6.48
N ASN A 234 -4.93 16.83 -6.66
CA ASN A 234 -5.03 15.55 -7.38
C ASN A 234 -4.53 14.38 -6.53
N THR A 235 -5.29 13.28 -6.49
CA THR A 235 -4.81 12.00 -5.97
C THR A 235 -4.67 11.00 -7.12
N VAL A 236 -3.51 10.36 -7.22
CA VAL A 236 -3.25 9.31 -8.22
C VAL A 236 -2.74 8.04 -7.55
N LEU A 237 -3.40 6.91 -7.81
CA LEU A 237 -2.87 5.57 -7.54
C LEU A 237 -2.55 4.93 -8.88
N ALA A 238 -1.28 4.67 -9.16
CA ALA A 238 -0.82 4.20 -10.46
C ALA A 238 -0.04 2.88 -10.35
N VAL A 239 -0.47 1.89 -11.15
CA VAL A 239 0.17 0.59 -11.25
C VAL A 239 0.50 0.26 -12.70
N GLY A 240 1.77 -0.05 -12.96
CA GLY A 240 2.29 -0.41 -14.28
C GLY A 240 3.81 -0.58 -14.24
N HIS A 241 4.45 -1.00 -15.33
CA HIS A 241 5.91 -1.19 -15.32
C HIS A 241 6.66 0.15 -15.30
N SER A 242 6.27 1.08 -16.17
CA SER A 242 6.80 2.44 -16.26
C SER A 242 5.68 3.46 -16.09
N VAL A 243 5.88 4.45 -15.22
CA VAL A 243 4.90 5.50 -14.92
C VAL A 243 5.60 6.85 -14.99
N THR A 244 5.15 7.72 -15.89
CA THR A 244 5.65 9.10 -15.99
C THR A 244 4.66 10.05 -15.34
N LEU A 245 5.13 10.85 -14.39
CA LEU A 245 4.35 11.92 -13.76
C LEU A 245 4.57 13.23 -14.53
N ASN A 246 3.50 13.82 -15.06
CA ASN A 246 3.59 15.11 -15.73
C ASN A 246 3.34 16.22 -14.70
N LEU A 247 4.42 16.84 -14.24
CA LEU A 247 4.35 17.98 -13.33
C LEU A 247 4.57 19.28 -14.09
N ASP A 248 3.74 20.27 -13.81
CA ASP A 248 3.90 21.64 -14.31
C ASP A 248 3.81 22.61 -13.15
N HIS A 249 4.87 23.40 -12.94
CA HIS A 249 5.02 24.31 -11.80
C HIS A 249 4.52 23.67 -10.50
N GLY A 250 5.01 22.46 -10.23
CA GLY A 250 4.72 21.56 -9.09
C GLY A 250 3.26 21.18 -8.85
N ASN A 251 2.42 21.27 -9.88
CA ASN A 251 1.10 20.65 -9.92
C ASN A 251 1.16 19.38 -10.78
N LEU A 252 0.49 18.31 -10.34
CA LEU A 252 0.37 17.09 -11.14
C LEU A 252 -0.74 17.25 -12.19
N LEU A 253 -0.37 17.35 -13.46
CA LEU A 253 -1.32 17.48 -14.57
C LEU A 253 -1.92 16.13 -14.98
N GLY A 254 -1.17 15.04 -14.80
CA GLY A 254 -1.62 13.69 -15.12
C GLY A 254 -0.49 12.68 -15.08
N VAL A 255 -0.84 11.43 -15.36
CA VAL A 255 0.11 10.32 -15.41
C VAL A 255 0.01 9.55 -16.71
N GLN A 256 1.15 9.05 -17.18
CA GLN A 256 1.24 8.17 -18.33
C GLN A 256 1.78 6.83 -17.86
N ILE A 257 1.14 5.73 -18.26
CA ILE A 257 1.54 4.37 -17.86
C ILE A 257 1.90 3.58 -19.11
N GLN A 258 3.11 3.04 -19.12
CA GLN A 258 3.67 2.20 -20.18
C GLN A 258 4.09 0.84 -19.62
N GLY A 259 3.79 -0.22 -20.37
CA GLY A 259 4.03 -1.60 -19.95
C GLY A 259 3.06 -2.08 -18.87
N GLU A 260 2.98 -3.39 -18.75
CA GLU A 260 2.11 -4.11 -17.82
C GLU A 260 2.93 -4.79 -16.74
N THR A 261 2.35 -5.04 -15.56
CA THR A 261 2.99 -5.78 -14.46
C THR A 261 2.18 -7.02 -14.06
N VAL A 262 2.85 -8.08 -13.60
CA VAL A 262 2.25 -9.41 -13.34
C VAL A 262 1.42 -9.44 -12.05
N ALA A 263 1.63 -8.49 -11.14
CA ALA A 263 0.96 -8.46 -9.83
C ALA A 263 0.16 -7.15 -9.63
N ALA A 264 -0.41 -6.60 -10.70
CA ALA A 264 -1.06 -5.30 -10.67
C ALA A 264 -2.28 -5.27 -9.75
N LEU A 265 -2.24 -4.46 -8.68
CA LEU A 265 -3.38 -4.31 -7.78
C LEU A 265 -3.43 -2.93 -7.12
N ILE A 266 -4.61 -2.31 -7.17
CA ILE A 266 -4.98 -1.15 -6.37
C ILE A 266 -6.18 -1.54 -5.52
N GLN A 267 -6.05 -1.43 -4.20
CA GLN A 267 -7.15 -1.62 -3.25
C GLN A 267 -7.43 -0.31 -2.53
N ASN A 268 -8.70 0.09 -2.49
CA ASN A 268 -9.16 1.17 -1.63
C ASN A 268 -10.27 0.64 -0.72
N GLY A 269 -9.93 0.42 0.55
CA GLY A 269 -10.88 0.17 1.63
C GLY A 269 -11.12 1.39 2.52
N GLY A 270 -10.25 2.40 2.43
CA GLY A 270 -10.30 3.65 3.21
C GLY A 270 -11.02 4.80 2.50
N LEU A 271 -10.58 6.02 2.81
CA LEU A 271 -11.06 7.26 2.21
C LEU A 271 -10.01 7.86 1.27
N ILE A 272 -10.42 8.25 0.06
CA ILE A 272 -9.66 9.13 -0.81
C ILE A 272 -10.56 10.33 -1.13
N GLN A 273 -10.10 11.54 -0.80
CA GLN A 273 -10.88 12.78 -0.89
C GLN A 273 -10.09 13.88 -1.63
N ALA A 274 -10.64 14.38 -2.72
CA ALA A 274 -10.10 15.47 -3.53
C ALA A 274 -11.21 16.44 -3.96
N ASP A 275 -11.89 17.08 -3.00
CA ASP A 275 -12.98 18.02 -3.31
C ASP A 275 -12.47 19.20 -4.15
N GLY A 276 -13.15 19.52 -5.25
CA GLY A 276 -12.70 20.48 -6.26
C GLY A 276 -11.50 19.98 -7.09
N GLY A 277 -11.17 18.70 -7.00
CA GLY A 277 -9.99 18.07 -7.54
C GLY A 277 -10.27 16.81 -8.35
N VAL A 278 -9.23 16.01 -8.58
CA VAL A 278 -9.30 14.76 -9.36
C VAL A 278 -8.77 13.58 -8.56
N ILE A 279 -9.47 12.45 -8.65
CA ILE A 279 -8.97 11.15 -8.20
C ILE A 279 -8.80 10.24 -9.42
N GLN A 280 -7.61 9.66 -9.59
CA GLN A 280 -7.33 8.70 -10.66
C GLN A 280 -6.73 7.42 -10.08
N LEU A 281 -7.39 6.28 -10.30
CA LEU A 281 -6.87 4.96 -10.02
C LEU A 281 -6.65 4.29 -11.37
N THR A 282 -5.40 4.02 -11.75
CA THR A 282 -5.09 3.39 -13.04
C THR A 282 -4.13 2.23 -12.85
N ALA A 283 -4.51 1.06 -13.35
CA ALA A 283 -3.71 -0.15 -13.25
C ALA A 283 -3.60 -0.86 -14.60
N LYS A 284 -2.37 -1.18 -15.03
CA LYS A 284 -2.10 -2.00 -16.22
C LYS A 284 -1.43 -3.32 -15.80
N GLY A 285 -2.22 -4.38 -15.76
CA GLY A 285 -1.77 -5.73 -15.43
C GLY A 285 -1.61 -6.63 -16.66
N LYS A 286 -0.66 -7.57 -16.60
CA LYS A 286 -0.37 -8.54 -17.66
C LYS A 286 -1.09 -9.86 -17.40
N ASP A 287 -1.66 -10.48 -18.44
CA ASP A 287 -2.27 -11.82 -18.39
C ASP A 287 -3.34 -11.98 -17.28
N MET A 288 -4.09 -10.91 -17.00
CA MET A 288 -5.10 -10.82 -15.93
C MET A 288 -6.40 -11.54 -16.29
N LEU A 289 -6.33 -12.84 -16.56
CA LEU A 289 -7.47 -13.62 -17.00
C LEU A 289 -8.60 -13.63 -15.96
N MET A 290 -8.31 -13.53 -14.65
CA MET A 290 -9.31 -13.56 -13.56
C MET A 290 -9.08 -12.57 -12.41
N ASP A 291 -8.00 -11.78 -12.43
CA ASP A 291 -7.62 -10.97 -11.27
C ASP A 291 -8.16 -9.54 -11.33
N THR A 292 -8.69 -9.08 -10.19
CA THR A 292 -9.13 -7.70 -10.00
C THR A 292 -7.90 -6.80 -9.88
N VAL A 293 -7.78 -5.82 -10.79
CA VAL A 293 -6.66 -4.86 -10.78
C VAL A 293 -6.98 -3.61 -9.97
N ILE A 294 -8.26 -3.27 -9.86
CA ILE A 294 -8.76 -2.16 -9.02
C ILE A 294 -9.95 -2.68 -8.22
N ASP A 295 -9.83 -2.67 -6.89
CA ASP A 295 -10.88 -3.05 -5.95
C ASP A 295 -11.19 -1.89 -5.00
N ASN A 296 -12.35 -1.25 -5.18
CA ASN A 296 -12.81 -0.18 -4.31
C ASN A 296 -13.98 -0.64 -3.45
N THR A 297 -13.71 -0.84 -2.15
CA THR A 297 -14.71 -1.11 -1.11
C THR A 297 -14.97 0.12 -0.22
N GLY A 298 -14.07 1.10 -0.25
CA GLY A 298 -14.10 2.33 0.54
C GLY A 298 -14.85 3.48 -0.13
N ILE A 299 -14.36 4.69 0.11
CA ILE A 299 -14.95 5.94 -0.39
C ILE A 299 -13.93 6.66 -1.28
N LEU A 300 -14.37 7.00 -2.48
CA LEU A 300 -13.70 7.95 -3.37
C LEU A 300 -14.60 9.19 -3.45
N GLN A 301 -14.11 10.36 -3.02
CA GLN A 301 -14.88 11.59 -2.99
C GLN A 301 -14.14 12.73 -3.71
N ALA A 302 -14.76 13.30 -4.74
CA ALA A 302 -14.29 14.51 -5.41
C ALA A 302 -15.49 15.41 -5.65
N LYS A 303 -16.03 16.01 -4.57
CA LYS A 303 -17.19 16.90 -4.69
C LYS A 303 -16.83 18.16 -5.46
N GLY A 304 -17.77 18.69 -6.24
CA GLY A 304 -17.58 19.99 -6.90
C GLY A 304 -17.59 21.15 -5.90
N LEU A 305 -16.88 22.23 -6.25
CA LEU A 305 -16.86 23.49 -5.51
C LEU A 305 -17.24 24.63 -6.47
N SER A 306 -18.36 25.31 -6.23
CA SER A 306 -18.90 26.41 -7.05
C SER A 306 -18.78 26.19 -8.57
N ALA A 307 -17.69 26.67 -9.19
CA ALA A 307 -17.43 26.57 -10.64
C ALA A 307 -16.55 25.38 -11.08
N LYS A 308 -15.87 24.66 -10.17
CA LYS A 308 -14.98 23.54 -10.51
C LYS A 308 -15.61 22.21 -10.11
N ASN A 309 -15.91 21.39 -11.11
CA ASN A 309 -16.44 20.05 -10.91
C ASN A 309 -15.30 19.09 -10.54
N GLY A 310 -15.50 18.27 -9.51
CA GLY A 310 -14.58 17.18 -9.21
C GLY A 310 -14.76 16.01 -10.17
N ALA A 311 -13.71 15.22 -10.32
CA ALA A 311 -13.71 14.05 -11.21
C ALA A 311 -13.04 12.84 -10.58
N ILE A 312 -13.58 11.66 -10.88
CA ILE A 312 -13.05 10.36 -10.43
C ILE A 312 -12.92 9.45 -11.66
N TYR A 313 -11.74 8.86 -11.84
CA TYR A 313 -11.41 7.91 -12.90
C TYR A 313 -10.88 6.62 -12.30
N LEU A 314 -11.53 5.50 -12.60
CA LEU A 314 -11.03 4.15 -12.33
C LEU A 314 -10.78 3.51 -13.70
N ASP A 315 -9.52 3.24 -14.02
CA ASP A 315 -9.09 2.67 -15.29
C ASP A 315 -8.28 1.38 -15.04
N GLY A 316 -8.93 0.24 -15.20
CA GLY A 316 -8.30 -1.08 -15.11
C GLY A 316 -7.50 -1.47 -16.36
N GLY A 317 -7.35 -0.59 -17.33
CA GLY A 317 -6.70 -0.87 -18.60
C GLY A 317 -7.51 -1.80 -19.51
N GLY A 318 -6.95 -2.11 -20.69
CA GLY A 318 -7.64 -2.90 -21.72
C GLY A 318 -7.90 -4.36 -21.33
N GLU A 319 -7.18 -4.88 -20.33
CA GLU A 319 -7.24 -6.28 -19.90
C GLU A 319 -7.70 -6.48 -18.46
N GLY A 320 -7.67 -5.44 -17.61
CA GLY A 320 -7.94 -5.58 -16.19
C GLY A 320 -9.41 -5.53 -15.81
N VAL A 321 -9.68 -6.04 -14.62
CA VAL A 321 -11.00 -6.06 -13.98
C VAL A 321 -11.11 -4.95 -12.93
N VAL A 322 -12.18 -4.16 -12.98
CA VAL A 322 -12.51 -3.18 -11.93
C VAL A 322 -13.69 -3.68 -11.10
N SER A 323 -13.46 -3.85 -9.80
CA SER A 323 -14.48 -4.15 -8.79
C SER A 323 -14.84 -2.87 -8.04
N GLN A 324 -16.09 -2.45 -8.17
CA GLN A 324 -16.65 -1.30 -7.46
C GLN A 324 -17.76 -1.77 -6.52
N MET A 325 -17.47 -1.69 -5.22
CA MET A 325 -18.39 -2.07 -4.14
C MET A 325 -18.71 -0.91 -3.20
N GLY A 326 -17.80 0.05 -3.09
CA GLY A 326 -17.89 1.20 -2.21
C GLY A 326 -18.66 2.39 -2.79
N THR A 327 -18.31 3.59 -2.31
CA THR A 327 -18.90 4.85 -2.77
C THR A 327 -17.96 5.61 -3.71
N ILE A 328 -18.51 6.14 -4.80
CA ILE A 328 -17.90 7.17 -5.64
C ILE A 328 -18.81 8.41 -5.53
N ASP A 329 -18.33 9.49 -4.92
CA ASP A 329 -19.10 10.71 -4.68
C ASP A 329 -18.47 11.91 -5.41
N VAL A 330 -19.13 12.33 -6.50
CA VAL A 330 -18.82 13.54 -7.27
C VAL A 330 -19.99 14.54 -7.20
N ASN A 331 -20.72 14.58 -6.09
CA ASN A 331 -21.80 15.55 -5.92
C ASN A 331 -21.29 17.01 -5.92
N ASN A 332 -22.13 17.96 -6.31
CA ASN A 332 -21.84 19.39 -6.20
C ASN A 332 -23.06 20.14 -5.65
N GLN A 333 -22.98 20.64 -4.43
CA GLN A 333 -24.10 21.35 -3.79
C GLN A 333 -24.27 22.79 -4.30
N GLN A 334 -23.32 23.32 -5.07
CA GLN A 334 -23.31 24.70 -5.55
C GLN A 334 -23.37 24.80 -7.08
N GLY A 335 -23.56 23.69 -7.78
CA GLY A 335 -23.51 23.64 -9.24
C GLY A 335 -23.96 22.31 -9.81
N ARG A 336 -23.46 21.98 -11.00
CA ARG A 336 -23.72 20.70 -11.66
C ARG A 336 -22.87 19.61 -11.00
N GLY A 337 -23.40 18.39 -10.89
CA GLY A 337 -22.63 17.23 -10.43
C GLY A 337 -21.36 17.00 -11.28
N GLY A 338 -20.35 16.38 -10.67
CA GLY A 338 -19.06 16.10 -11.30
C GLY A 338 -19.06 14.88 -12.22
N ARG A 339 -17.87 14.35 -12.51
CA ARG A 339 -17.68 13.26 -13.46
C ARG A 339 -17.11 12.01 -12.80
N ALA A 340 -17.77 10.86 -12.97
CA ALA A 340 -17.24 9.55 -12.59
C ALA A 340 -17.09 8.68 -13.84
N VAL A 341 -15.91 8.10 -14.03
CA VAL A 341 -15.61 7.17 -15.13
C VAL A 341 -15.03 5.89 -14.55
N VAL A 342 -15.63 4.75 -14.94
CA VAL A 342 -15.17 3.41 -14.57
C VAL A 342 -14.98 2.62 -15.86
N GLU A 343 -13.73 2.25 -16.13
CA GLU A 343 -13.30 1.58 -17.35
C GLU A 343 -12.40 0.38 -17.03
N GLY A 344 -12.49 -0.65 -17.86
CA GLY A 344 -11.76 -1.90 -17.74
C GLY A 344 -12.34 -2.94 -18.69
N LYS A 345 -11.63 -4.05 -18.90
CA LYS A 345 -12.13 -5.18 -19.72
C LYS A 345 -13.40 -5.78 -19.15
N ARG A 346 -13.45 -5.90 -17.82
CA ARG A 346 -14.64 -6.31 -17.08
C ARG A 346 -14.84 -5.35 -15.91
N ILE A 347 -16.09 -5.03 -15.63
CA ILE A 347 -16.46 -4.17 -14.51
C ILE A 347 -17.51 -4.89 -13.69
N TYR A 348 -17.23 -5.08 -12.40
CA TYR A 348 -18.14 -5.63 -11.42
C TYR A 348 -18.68 -4.51 -10.54
N LEU A 349 -19.93 -4.12 -10.78
CA LEU A 349 -20.69 -3.26 -9.87
C LEU A 349 -21.45 -4.14 -8.89
N ASN A 350 -21.06 -4.13 -7.61
CA ASN A 350 -21.75 -4.90 -6.57
C ASN A 350 -23.04 -4.18 -6.11
N LYS A 351 -23.97 -4.90 -5.46
CA LYS A 351 -25.20 -4.33 -4.87
C LYS A 351 -24.95 -3.14 -3.92
N ASN A 352 -23.78 -3.08 -3.30
CA ASN A 352 -23.39 -2.02 -2.38
C ASN A 352 -22.75 -0.80 -3.09
N SER A 353 -22.46 -0.92 -4.39
CA SER A 353 -21.90 0.15 -5.20
C SER A 353 -22.80 1.37 -5.19
N ASN A 354 -22.25 2.53 -4.84
CA ASN A 354 -22.98 3.79 -4.79
C ASN A 354 -22.22 4.89 -5.53
N ILE A 355 -22.65 5.20 -6.76
CA ILE A 355 -22.06 6.27 -7.57
C ILE A 355 -22.99 7.48 -7.57
N LYS A 356 -22.55 8.59 -6.97
CA LYS A 356 -23.34 9.81 -6.77
C LYS A 356 -22.76 10.95 -7.61
N ALA A 357 -23.58 11.51 -8.49
CA ALA A 357 -23.22 12.66 -9.31
C ALA A 357 -24.37 13.70 -9.33
N LYS A 358 -24.94 14.01 -8.16
CA LYS A 358 -26.03 14.98 -8.03
C LYS A 358 -25.49 16.39 -7.99
N GLY A 359 -26.27 17.36 -8.48
CA GLY A 359 -25.99 18.77 -8.27
C GLY A 359 -27.24 19.64 -8.30
N THR A 360 -27.17 20.81 -7.66
CA THR A 360 -28.28 21.77 -7.58
C THR A 360 -28.59 22.43 -8.92
N ALA A 361 -27.60 22.57 -9.80
CA ALA A 361 -27.77 23.05 -11.18
C ALA A 361 -27.88 21.90 -12.22
N GLY A 362 -28.08 20.66 -11.76
CA GLY A 362 -28.24 19.47 -12.60
C GLY A 362 -27.29 18.32 -12.24
N GLY A 363 -27.62 17.12 -12.72
CA GLY A 363 -26.77 15.95 -12.57
C GLY A 363 -25.44 16.05 -13.34
N GLY A 364 -24.44 15.34 -12.83
CA GLY A 364 -23.16 15.11 -13.46
C GLY A 364 -23.14 13.92 -14.40
N THR A 365 -21.95 13.48 -14.77
CA THR A 365 -21.73 12.42 -15.76
C THR A 365 -21.19 11.17 -15.07
N VAL A 366 -21.85 10.03 -15.29
CA VAL A 366 -21.36 8.71 -14.86
C VAL A 366 -21.21 7.82 -16.09
N LEU A 367 -20.00 7.33 -16.34
CA LEU A 367 -19.68 6.41 -17.44
C LEU A 367 -19.14 5.10 -16.87
N VAL A 368 -19.74 3.97 -17.24
CA VAL A 368 -19.29 2.64 -16.83
C VAL A 368 -19.20 1.75 -18.06
N GLY A 369 -18.02 1.18 -18.32
CA GLY A 369 -17.83 0.20 -19.41
C GLY A 369 -17.77 0.80 -20.81
N GLY A 370 -17.65 2.12 -20.92
CA GLY A 370 -17.53 2.82 -22.19
C GLY A 370 -17.49 4.33 -22.02
N GLY A 371 -16.28 4.91 -21.99
CA GLY A 371 -16.07 6.31 -21.64
C GLY A 371 -14.81 7.03 -22.15
N ALA A 372 -14.08 6.53 -23.16
CA ALA A 372 -13.22 7.32 -24.06
C ALA A 372 -13.16 6.83 -25.54
N GLY A 373 -13.98 5.84 -25.94
CA GLY A 373 -13.98 5.35 -27.33
C GLY A 373 -15.19 4.52 -27.81
N LYS A 374 -16.05 4.03 -26.91
CA LYS A 374 -17.28 3.27 -27.25
C LYS A 374 -18.34 3.46 -26.16
N ALA A 375 -19.07 4.57 -26.16
CA ALA A 375 -20.00 4.88 -25.07
C ALA A 375 -21.34 4.13 -25.20
N LYS A 376 -21.75 3.41 -24.14
CA LYS A 376 -23.16 3.07 -23.87
C LYS A 376 -23.56 3.86 -22.63
N ILE A 377 -24.29 4.95 -22.83
CA ILE A 377 -24.71 5.88 -21.77
C ILE A 377 -25.77 5.18 -20.90
N ILE A 378 -25.49 4.94 -19.62
CA ILE A 378 -26.53 4.58 -18.64
C ILE A 378 -27.06 5.89 -18.06
N ARG A 379 -28.24 6.33 -18.52
CA ARG A 379 -28.98 7.41 -17.86
C ARG A 379 -29.67 6.82 -16.64
N SER A 380 -29.43 7.36 -15.45
CA SER A 380 -30.25 7.03 -14.28
C SER A 380 -31.62 7.66 -14.45
N GLU A 381 -32.64 6.86 -14.72
CA GLU A 381 -34.03 7.31 -14.64
C GLU A 381 -34.41 7.50 -13.16
N MET A 382 -34.89 8.70 -12.82
CA MET A 382 -35.58 8.91 -11.55
C MET A 382 -36.92 8.17 -11.60
N PRO A 383 -37.33 7.45 -10.54
CA PRO A 383 -38.72 7.03 -10.41
C PRO A 383 -39.57 8.31 -10.31
N ARG A 384 -40.49 8.51 -11.26
CA ARG A 384 -41.57 9.47 -11.06
C ARG A 384 -42.47 8.90 -9.96
N LEU A 385 -42.51 9.58 -8.82
CA LEU A 385 -43.65 9.50 -7.92
C LEU A 385 -44.83 10.15 -8.64
N TRP A 386 -45.85 9.37 -8.99
CA TRP A 386 -47.28 9.54 -8.69
C TRP A 386 -47.97 8.21 -9.00
#